data_AF-A0A6P1ZXB7-F1
#
_entry.id   AF-A0A6P1ZXB7-F1
#
_cell.length_a   1.000
_cell.length_b   1.000
_cell.length_c   1.000
_cell.angle_alpha   90.00
_cell.angle_beta   90.00
_cell.angle_gamma   90.00
#
_symmetry.space_group_name_H-M   'P 1'
#
loop_
_entity.id
_entity.type
_entity.pdbx_description
1 polymer ?
#
loop_
_entity_poly.entity_id
_entity_poly.type
_entity_poly.pdbx_seq_one_letter_code
_entity_poly.pdbx_strand_id
1 'polypeptide(L)'
;MSNLSKQKQQSKNDIAWKKLFEKYNILEKISQIGYFEIDSASINQFRESRLMAKFDHYANLPENFKDHKLSILPLSRNKYIIGKLDTYLSVTYDSGLEAIPVDFPRGIESIDYTNLYSESSALSCAFNTGIINDLINGEESYHTVYGRMSTGTFKFNINQIVDGAQYNIEVKNAQCEIDAGFESEHYFLLLESKLYDVDDFLVRQLYYPYRLWSSKMPNKEVIPILMTYSNSSNIFSFFIYKFDDILNYNSIRLVEQKNYVISPEIITHEDVSEIFKFIAIVPEPSLPFPQANKFERIIDLLTLLLDKELTKEEITANYQFDERQTSYYTDAARYLGLMDKYVDPNTREITFHLSDEVSLLLKKRHKIKVLYLIERILRHQVFYKTFNFTLLNGYIPDITVICKIMQSCSLNINSTTIKRRSSTVRGWIGWIINMLSDE
;
A
#
# COMPACT_ATOMS: atom_id res chain seq x y z
N MET A 1 -32.38 4.28 -26.62
CA MET A 1 -32.22 4.75 -25.23
C MET A 1 -32.00 3.55 -24.33
N SER A 2 -30.78 3.39 -23.81
CA SER A 2 -30.53 2.69 -22.55
C SER A 2 -29.17 3.13 -22.04
N ASN A 3 -29.14 4.31 -21.41
CA ASN A 3 -28.02 4.72 -20.57
C ASN A 3 -28.01 3.83 -19.32
N LEU A 4 -27.46 2.63 -19.45
CA LEU A 4 -26.95 1.88 -18.31
C LEU A 4 -25.58 2.46 -17.99
N SER A 5 -25.59 3.63 -17.32
CA SER A 5 -24.45 4.03 -16.51
C SER A 5 -24.17 2.88 -15.55
N LYS A 6 -23.02 2.21 -15.70
CA LYS A 6 -22.56 1.20 -14.73
C LYS A 6 -22.56 1.85 -13.35
N GLN A 7 -23.59 1.58 -12.55
CA GLN A 7 -23.60 1.97 -11.14
C GLN A 7 -22.35 1.37 -10.51
N LYS A 8 -21.46 2.23 -10.03
CA LYS A 8 -20.34 1.82 -9.21
C LYS A 8 -20.95 1.17 -7.96
N GLN A 9 -20.57 -0.08 -7.69
CA GLN A 9 -20.98 -0.73 -6.45
C GLN A 9 -20.48 0.14 -5.30
N GLN A 10 -21.40 0.59 -4.45
CA GLN A 10 -21.10 1.46 -3.32
C GLN A 10 -20.62 0.60 -2.15
N SER A 11 -19.53 1.01 -1.52
CA SER A 11 -18.99 0.30 -0.35
C SER A 11 -19.92 0.45 0.86
N LYS A 12 -19.74 -0.42 1.87
CA LYS A 12 -20.44 -0.30 3.16
C LYS A 12 -20.20 1.09 3.80
N ASN A 13 -19.01 1.66 3.61
CA ASN A 13 -18.67 3.01 4.09
C ASN A 13 -19.38 4.11 3.28
N ASP A 14 -19.49 3.98 1.95
CA ASP A 14 -20.24 4.94 1.11
C ASP A 14 -21.70 5.06 1.55
N ILE A 15 -22.36 3.92 1.76
CA ILE A 15 -23.77 3.86 2.18
C ILE A 15 -23.95 4.49 3.57
N ALA A 16 -23.09 4.15 4.52
CA ALA A 16 -23.19 4.66 5.89
C ALA A 16 -22.90 6.17 5.97
N TRP A 17 -21.86 6.64 5.27
CA TRP A 17 -21.53 8.06 5.24
C TRP A 17 -22.59 8.90 4.52
N LYS A 18 -23.23 8.38 3.47
CA LYS A 18 -24.38 9.05 2.86
C LYS A 18 -25.51 9.31 3.86
N LYS A 19 -25.90 8.30 4.64
CA LYS A 19 -26.93 8.44 5.67
C LYS A 19 -26.54 9.43 6.76
N LEU A 20 -25.26 9.46 7.16
CA LEU A 20 -24.74 10.43 8.14
C LEU A 20 -24.80 11.86 7.62
N PHE A 21 -24.42 12.08 6.35
CA PHE A 21 -24.45 13.40 5.72
C PHE A 21 -25.87 13.95 5.64
N GLU A 22 -26.83 13.11 5.27
CA GLU A 22 -28.25 13.44 5.22
C GLU A 22 -28.82 13.70 6.63
N LYS A 23 -28.57 12.82 7.61
CA LYS A 23 -29.13 12.95 8.96
C LYS A 23 -28.69 14.23 9.68
N TYR A 24 -27.42 14.62 9.50
CA TYR A 24 -26.83 15.72 10.28
C TYR A 24 -26.65 17.02 9.49
N ASN A 25 -27.08 17.05 8.22
CA ASN A 25 -26.86 18.16 7.27
C ASN A 25 -25.39 18.61 7.24
N ILE A 26 -24.48 17.64 7.10
CA ILE A 26 -23.03 17.87 7.27
C ILE A 26 -22.52 18.95 6.30
N LEU A 27 -22.91 18.88 5.02
CA LEU A 27 -22.43 19.81 3.99
C LEU A 27 -22.87 21.25 4.26
N GLU A 28 -24.11 21.45 4.70
CA GLU A 28 -24.65 22.78 5.01
C GLU A 28 -23.87 23.41 6.17
N LYS A 29 -23.63 22.64 7.25
CA LYS A 29 -22.85 23.11 8.40
C LYS A 29 -21.41 23.44 8.03
N ILE A 30 -20.76 22.60 7.22
CA ILE A 30 -19.42 22.89 6.70
C ILE A 30 -19.42 24.17 5.86
N SER A 31 -20.46 24.42 5.05
CA SER A 31 -20.53 25.64 4.24
C SER A 31 -20.68 26.93 5.06
N GLN A 32 -21.30 26.85 6.25
CA GLN A 32 -21.54 27.99 7.13
C GLN A 32 -20.38 28.24 8.11
N ILE A 33 -19.82 27.17 8.67
CA ILE A 33 -18.86 27.21 9.80
C ILE A 33 -17.43 26.87 9.34
N GLY A 34 -17.29 26.21 8.20
CA GLY A 34 -16.02 25.71 7.66
C GLY A 34 -15.72 24.24 7.98
N TYR A 35 -16.32 23.71 9.05
CA TYR A 35 -16.14 22.33 9.49
C TYR A 35 -17.38 21.77 10.20
N PHE A 36 -17.40 20.46 10.44
CA PHE A 36 -18.41 19.76 11.22
C PHE A 36 -17.75 18.78 12.19
N GLU A 37 -18.12 18.84 13.47
CA GLU A 37 -17.65 17.88 14.46
C GLU A 37 -18.69 16.78 14.70
N ILE A 38 -18.21 15.54 14.80
CA ILE A 38 -19.05 14.37 15.03
C ILE A 38 -18.42 13.44 16.06
N ASP A 39 -19.22 12.90 16.97
CA ASP A 39 -18.77 11.92 17.94
C ASP A 39 -18.83 10.48 17.40
N SER A 40 -18.03 9.58 17.97
CA SER A 40 -17.97 8.18 17.54
C SER A 40 -19.27 7.43 17.79
N ALA A 41 -20.06 7.79 18.82
CA ALA A 41 -21.34 7.15 19.09
C ALA A 41 -22.38 7.47 18.01
N SER A 42 -22.38 8.70 17.48
CA SER A 42 -23.19 9.12 16.35
C SER A 42 -22.84 8.34 15.08
N ILE A 43 -21.55 8.06 14.84
CA ILE A 43 -21.11 7.21 13.71
C ILE A 43 -21.51 5.74 13.94
N ASN A 44 -21.32 5.22 15.15
CA ASN A 44 -21.62 3.84 15.54
C ASN A 44 -23.10 3.45 15.36
N GLN A 45 -24.02 4.43 15.31
CA GLN A 45 -25.43 4.19 14.96
C GLN A 45 -25.60 3.59 13.54
N PHE A 46 -24.61 3.75 12.67
CA PHE A 46 -24.65 3.29 11.28
C PHE A 46 -23.63 2.20 11.00
N ARG A 47 -22.40 2.35 11.52
CA ARG A 47 -21.29 1.40 11.37
C ARG A 47 -20.19 1.74 12.37
N GLU A 48 -19.38 0.75 12.76
CA GLU A 48 -18.26 0.95 13.68
C GLU A 48 -17.36 2.13 13.24
N SER A 49 -17.23 3.11 14.12
CA SER A 49 -16.52 4.38 13.88
C SER A 49 -15.07 4.19 13.48
N ARG A 50 -14.38 3.17 14.01
CA ARG A 50 -13.00 2.85 13.62
C ARG A 50 -12.89 2.50 12.14
N LEU A 51 -13.80 1.65 11.64
CA LEU A 51 -13.85 1.29 10.21
C LEU A 51 -14.31 2.45 9.33
N MET A 52 -15.15 3.32 9.89
CA MET A 52 -15.69 4.49 9.20
C MET A 52 -14.71 5.65 9.08
N ALA A 53 -13.62 5.67 9.87
CA ALA A 53 -12.63 6.73 9.88
C ALA A 53 -11.20 6.23 9.52
N LYS A 54 -11.04 4.95 9.16
CA LYS A 54 -9.77 4.39 8.67
C LYS A 54 -9.58 4.74 7.19
N PHE A 55 -9.09 5.95 6.94
CA PHE A 55 -8.79 6.47 5.60
C PHE A 55 -7.30 6.81 5.50
N ASP A 56 -6.46 5.79 5.59
CA ASP A 56 -5.01 5.94 5.62
C ASP A 56 -4.48 6.47 4.27
N HIS A 57 -5.21 6.20 3.17
CA HIS A 57 -4.97 6.79 1.86
C HIS A 57 -6.18 7.57 1.31
N TYR A 58 -5.92 8.52 0.42
CA TYR A 58 -6.97 9.25 -0.29
C TYR A 58 -7.92 8.30 -1.06
N ALA A 59 -7.37 7.21 -1.60
CA ALA A 59 -8.14 6.18 -2.30
C ALA A 59 -9.21 5.52 -1.41
N ASN A 60 -9.03 5.47 -0.09
CA ASN A 60 -9.98 4.86 0.83
C ASN A 60 -11.16 5.78 1.20
N LEU A 61 -11.11 7.08 0.84
CA LEU A 61 -12.21 8.00 1.13
C LEU A 61 -13.51 7.59 0.41
N PRO A 62 -14.67 7.66 1.10
CA PRO A 62 -15.97 7.46 0.48
C PRO A 62 -16.27 8.51 -0.59
N GLU A 63 -17.21 8.21 -1.50
CA GLU A 63 -17.58 9.08 -2.63
C GLU A 63 -18.00 10.48 -2.16
N ASN A 64 -18.85 10.59 -1.14
CA ASN A 64 -19.27 11.89 -0.60
C ASN A 64 -18.10 12.74 -0.07
N PHE A 65 -17.04 12.12 0.44
CA PHE A 65 -15.84 12.85 0.87
C PHE A 65 -15.07 13.35 -0.35
N LYS A 66 -14.81 12.47 -1.33
CA LYS A 66 -14.08 12.81 -2.56
C LYS A 66 -14.79 13.91 -3.36
N ASP A 67 -16.10 13.76 -3.59
CA ASP A 67 -16.90 14.68 -4.40
C ASP A 67 -16.92 16.10 -3.81
N HIS A 68 -16.84 16.22 -2.49
CA HIS A 68 -16.87 17.50 -1.78
C HIS A 68 -15.50 17.96 -1.26
N LYS A 69 -14.42 17.23 -1.60
CA LYS A 69 -13.04 17.48 -1.15
C LYS A 69 -12.93 17.56 0.38
N LEU A 70 -13.56 16.62 1.08
CA LEU A 70 -13.58 16.54 2.53
C LEU A 70 -12.59 15.49 3.03
N SER A 71 -12.08 15.74 4.23
CA SER A 71 -11.25 14.83 5.01
C SER A 71 -11.78 14.76 6.44
N ILE A 72 -11.33 13.77 7.21
CA ILE A 72 -11.71 13.58 8.61
C ILE A 72 -10.46 13.40 9.48
N LEU A 73 -10.41 14.08 10.63
CA LEU A 73 -9.34 13.91 11.62
C LEU A 73 -9.93 13.67 13.01
N PRO A 74 -9.29 12.85 13.86
CA PRO A 74 -9.69 12.70 15.25
C PRO A 74 -9.24 13.91 16.07
N LEU A 75 -10.20 14.47 16.83
CA LEU A 75 -9.97 15.49 17.86
C LEU A 75 -9.72 14.85 19.24
N SER A 76 -10.29 13.68 19.49
CA SER A 76 -10.13 12.90 20.73
C SER A 76 -10.36 11.41 20.45
N ARG A 77 -10.37 10.56 21.48
CA ARG A 77 -10.75 9.14 21.33
C ARG A 77 -12.16 8.90 20.77
N ASN A 78 -13.05 9.88 20.91
CA ASN A 78 -14.47 9.73 20.62
C ASN A 78 -15.04 10.86 19.77
N LYS A 79 -14.20 11.72 19.18
CA LYS A 79 -14.66 12.88 18.41
C LYS A 79 -13.77 13.11 17.20
N TYR A 80 -14.40 13.48 16.10
CA TYR A 80 -13.78 13.76 14.82
C TYR A 80 -14.21 15.14 14.31
N ILE A 81 -13.38 15.73 13.47
CA ILE A 81 -13.67 16.91 12.66
C ILE A 81 -13.71 16.51 11.19
N ILE A 82 -14.71 17.00 10.46
CA ILE A 82 -14.88 16.85 9.02
C ILE A 82 -14.81 18.24 8.40
N GLY A 83 -13.97 18.40 7.38
CA GLY A 83 -13.81 19.68 6.68
C GLY A 83 -12.97 19.52 5.43
N LYS A 84 -12.74 20.62 4.70
CA LYS A 84 -11.88 20.65 3.50
C LYS A 84 -10.40 20.71 3.88
N LEU A 85 -9.94 19.75 4.67
CA LEU A 85 -8.62 19.75 5.30
C LEU A 85 -7.59 19.05 4.42
N ASP A 86 -6.43 19.67 4.22
CA ASP A 86 -5.32 19.07 3.49
C ASP A 86 -4.57 18.08 4.40
N THR A 87 -4.97 16.80 4.37
CA THR A 87 -4.54 15.79 5.35
C THR A 87 -3.53 14.77 4.84
N TYR A 88 -3.37 14.65 3.52
CA TYR A 88 -2.59 13.62 2.86
C TYR A 88 -1.33 14.21 2.23
N LEU A 89 -0.24 13.45 2.25
CA LEU A 89 0.99 13.80 1.53
C LEU A 89 1.25 12.74 0.46
N SER A 90 1.45 13.18 -0.79
CA SER A 90 1.86 12.30 -1.88
C SER A 90 3.31 11.84 -1.68
N VAL A 91 3.56 10.56 -1.98
CA VAL A 91 4.89 9.97 -1.91
C VAL A 91 5.39 9.75 -3.32
N THR A 92 6.62 10.18 -3.60
CA THR A 92 7.30 9.96 -4.87
C THR A 92 8.61 9.26 -4.59
N TYR A 93 8.78 8.08 -5.18
CA TYR A 93 10.00 7.29 -5.07
C TYR A 93 11.02 7.81 -6.08
N ASP A 94 12.26 8.03 -5.62
CA ASP A 94 13.37 8.29 -6.52
C ASP A 94 13.78 7.00 -7.24
N SER A 95 13.47 6.94 -8.54
CA SER A 95 13.82 5.78 -9.39
C SER A 95 15.30 5.69 -9.74
N GLY A 96 16.07 6.77 -9.53
CA GLY A 96 17.52 6.79 -9.75
C GLY A 96 18.33 6.42 -8.50
N LEU A 97 17.67 6.24 -7.36
CA LEU A 97 18.34 5.96 -6.08
C LEU A 97 18.67 4.47 -5.95
N GLU A 98 19.95 4.15 -6.05
CA GLU A 98 20.46 2.79 -5.82
C GLU A 98 20.25 2.35 -4.37
N ALA A 99 19.85 1.09 -4.19
CA ALA A 99 19.67 0.51 -2.87
C ALA A 99 21.01 0.10 -2.27
N ILE A 100 21.25 0.50 -1.02
CA ILE A 100 22.44 0.12 -0.26
C ILE A 100 22.32 -1.37 0.13
N PRO A 101 23.26 -2.23 -0.28
CA PRO A 101 23.22 -3.64 0.10
C PRO A 101 23.60 -3.82 1.57
N VAL A 102 22.83 -4.64 2.28
CA VAL A 102 23.07 -4.97 3.69
C VAL A 102 23.04 -6.49 3.88
N ASP A 103 24.04 -7.02 4.57
CA ASP A 103 24.08 -8.44 4.92
C ASP A 103 23.17 -8.73 6.12
N PHE A 104 22.51 -9.88 6.10
CA PHE A 104 21.74 -10.33 7.25
C PHE A 104 22.67 -11.01 8.30
N PRO A 105 22.61 -10.64 9.59
CA PRO A 105 23.46 -11.23 10.62
C PRO A 105 23.24 -12.73 10.79
N ARG A 106 24.31 -13.53 10.66
CA ARG A 106 24.26 -15.01 10.76
C ARG A 106 23.80 -15.55 12.12
N GLY A 107 23.91 -14.75 13.19
CA GLY A 107 23.55 -15.15 14.56
C GLY A 107 22.07 -14.99 14.90
N ILE A 108 21.24 -14.49 13.99
CA ILE A 108 19.82 -14.25 14.22
C ILE A 108 19.00 -15.31 13.47
N GLU A 109 18.33 -16.17 14.23
CA GLU A 109 17.47 -17.23 13.68
C GLU A 109 15.97 -16.91 13.85
N SER A 110 15.62 -15.95 14.71
CA SER A 110 14.23 -15.57 15.01
C SER A 110 13.58 -14.68 13.94
N ILE A 111 14.36 -14.15 13.01
CA ILE A 111 13.90 -13.30 11.92
C ILE A 111 14.25 -13.99 10.60
N ASP A 112 13.22 -14.28 9.81
CA ASP A 112 13.39 -14.77 8.44
C ASP A 112 13.30 -13.58 7.46
N TYR A 113 14.46 -13.05 7.05
CA TYR A 113 14.53 -11.95 6.10
C TYR A 113 13.99 -12.31 4.71
N THR A 114 13.78 -13.60 4.42
CA THR A 114 13.22 -14.06 3.15
C THR A 114 11.69 -14.03 3.14
N ASN A 115 11.07 -13.85 4.31
CA ASN A 115 9.62 -13.85 4.50
C ASN A 115 9.18 -12.76 5.51
N LEU A 116 9.09 -11.52 5.04
CA LEU A 116 8.63 -10.38 5.83
C LEU A 116 7.11 -10.18 5.67
N TYR A 117 6.35 -10.97 6.43
CA TYR A 117 4.89 -11.05 6.36
C TYR A 117 4.12 -9.95 7.13
N SER A 118 4.79 -9.17 7.98
CA SER A 118 4.16 -8.09 8.76
C SER A 118 5.04 -6.83 8.82
N GLU A 119 4.40 -5.68 9.02
CA GLU A 119 5.06 -4.39 9.29
C GLU A 119 6.09 -4.52 10.43
N SER A 120 5.70 -5.20 11.51
CA SER A 120 6.58 -5.46 12.66
C SER A 120 7.77 -6.38 12.34
N SER A 121 7.59 -7.39 11.48
CA SER A 121 8.71 -8.26 11.08
C SER A 121 9.70 -7.53 10.16
N ALA A 122 9.21 -6.68 9.25
CA ALA A 122 10.05 -5.82 8.42
C ALA A 122 10.84 -4.81 9.27
N LEU A 123 10.20 -4.14 10.23
CA LEU A 123 10.87 -3.22 11.16
C LEU A 123 11.93 -3.93 12.01
N SER A 124 11.61 -5.13 12.52
CA SER A 124 12.56 -5.93 13.29
C SER A 124 13.78 -6.30 12.43
N CYS A 125 13.57 -6.64 11.17
CA CYS A 125 14.63 -6.94 10.22
C CYS A 125 15.51 -5.71 9.95
N ALA A 126 14.91 -4.55 9.67
CA ALA A 126 15.64 -3.30 9.46
C ALA A 126 16.47 -2.88 10.69
N PHE A 127 15.92 -3.01 11.90
CA PHE A 127 16.66 -2.70 13.12
C PHE A 127 17.86 -3.62 13.32
N ASN A 128 17.67 -4.93 13.20
CA ASN A 128 18.72 -5.90 13.49
C ASN A 128 19.79 -5.99 12.39
N THR A 129 19.56 -5.42 11.22
CA THR A 129 20.56 -5.29 10.14
C THR A 129 21.37 -4.00 10.22
N GLY A 130 21.10 -3.13 11.21
CA GLY A 130 21.81 -1.86 11.39
C GLY A 130 21.30 -0.72 10.50
N ILE A 131 20.29 -0.96 9.65
CA ILE A 131 19.69 0.06 8.77
C ILE A 131 19.23 1.27 9.59
N ILE A 132 18.55 1.03 10.72
CA ILE A 132 18.05 2.10 11.59
C ILE A 132 19.17 3.01 12.10
N ASN A 133 20.33 2.44 12.44
CA ASN A 133 21.48 3.23 12.89
C ASN A 133 22.08 4.05 11.73
N ASP A 134 22.11 3.50 10.50
CA ASP A 134 22.57 4.23 9.32
C ASP A 134 21.72 5.47 8.99
N LEU A 135 20.42 5.44 9.32
CA LEU A 135 19.54 6.61 9.20
C LEU A 135 20.00 7.79 10.09
N ILE A 136 20.76 7.52 11.16
CA ILE A 136 21.27 8.50 12.13
C ILE A 136 22.80 8.46 12.25
N ASN A 137 23.49 8.35 11.11
CA ASN A 137 24.96 8.43 11.02
C ASN A 137 25.69 7.36 11.84
N GLY A 138 25.09 6.18 11.99
CA GLY A 138 25.68 5.02 12.66
C GLY A 138 25.58 5.06 14.19
N GLU A 139 24.86 6.02 14.78
CA GLU A 139 24.64 6.06 16.23
C GLU A 139 23.84 4.83 16.68
N GLU A 140 24.27 4.20 17.79
CA GLU A 140 23.57 3.04 18.34
C GLU A 140 22.19 3.46 18.85
N SER A 141 21.16 2.75 18.39
CA SER A 141 19.78 3.00 18.80
C SER A 141 19.16 1.79 19.51
N TYR A 142 18.16 2.07 20.34
CA TYR A 142 17.38 1.07 21.08
C TYR A 142 15.91 1.18 20.70
N HIS A 143 15.23 0.04 20.54
CA HIS A 143 13.79 0.03 20.32
C HIS A 143 13.05 0.31 21.64
N THR A 144 12.46 1.51 21.80
CA THR A 144 11.92 1.97 23.09
C THR A 144 10.41 2.19 23.11
N VAL A 145 9.76 2.40 21.96
CA VAL A 145 8.34 2.78 21.88
C VAL A 145 7.63 2.05 20.76
N TYR A 146 6.44 1.50 21.01
CA TYR A 146 5.55 0.95 19.98
C TYR A 146 4.11 0.88 20.49
N GLY A 147 3.16 0.74 19.57
CA GLY A 147 1.75 0.53 19.86
C GLY A 147 0.93 1.82 20.08
N ARG A 148 -0.28 1.64 20.61
CA ARG A 148 -1.28 2.72 20.77
C ARG A 148 -1.07 3.53 22.03
N MET A 149 -1.17 4.85 21.91
CA MET A 149 -1.08 5.77 23.04
C MET A 149 -1.93 7.03 22.87
N SER A 150 -2.02 7.82 23.93
CA SER A 150 -2.73 9.11 23.95
C SER A 150 -1.77 10.24 23.58
N THR A 151 -2.19 11.13 22.68
CA THR A 151 -1.38 12.28 22.24
C THR A 151 -1.25 13.41 23.26
N GLY A 152 -1.98 13.36 24.37
CA GLY A 152 -2.14 14.53 25.24
C GLY A 152 -2.95 15.64 24.55
N THR A 153 -2.75 16.89 24.97
CA THR A 153 -3.47 18.05 24.41
C THR A 153 -2.53 18.96 23.66
N PHE A 154 -2.89 19.31 22.43
CA PHE A 154 -2.12 20.25 21.61
C PHE A 154 -3.00 20.95 20.57
N LYS A 155 -2.49 22.07 20.05
CA LYS A 155 -3.14 22.84 18.97
C LYS A 155 -2.24 22.93 17.75
N PHE A 156 -2.85 23.01 16.57
CA PHE A 156 -2.15 23.22 15.30
C PHE A 156 -3.04 23.94 14.28
N ASN A 157 -2.40 24.49 13.26
CA ASN A 157 -3.03 25.01 12.06
C ASN A 157 -2.94 23.97 10.94
N ILE A 158 -4.00 23.86 10.15
CA ILE A 158 -4.06 23.01 8.95
C ILE A 158 -4.65 23.81 7.79
N ASN A 159 -4.07 23.64 6.61
CA ASN A 159 -4.49 24.30 5.39
C ASN A 159 -5.83 23.77 4.89
N GLN A 160 -6.61 24.65 4.28
CA GLN A 160 -7.76 24.31 3.46
C GLN A 160 -7.35 23.98 2.03
N ILE A 161 -7.98 22.96 1.45
CA ILE A 161 -7.70 22.52 0.08
C ILE A 161 -8.08 23.58 -0.98
N VAL A 162 -9.03 24.48 -0.70
CA VAL A 162 -9.66 25.31 -1.74
C VAL A 162 -9.16 26.76 -1.78
N ASP A 163 -8.86 27.38 -0.65
CA ASP A 163 -8.55 28.82 -0.54
C ASP A 163 -7.27 29.13 0.24
N GLY A 164 -6.56 28.10 0.74
CA GLY A 164 -5.32 28.27 1.51
C GLY A 164 -5.52 28.88 2.90
N ALA A 165 -6.76 29.14 3.31
CA ALA A 165 -7.05 29.56 4.69
C ALA A 165 -6.68 28.43 5.67
N GLN A 166 -6.37 28.80 6.90
CA GLN A 166 -5.98 27.83 7.94
C GLN A 166 -7.07 27.65 8.98
N TYR A 167 -7.32 26.41 9.38
CA TYR A 167 -8.12 26.08 10.55
C TYR A 167 -7.23 25.82 11.75
N ASN A 168 -7.56 26.40 12.89
CA ASN A 168 -6.95 26.04 14.16
C ASN A 168 -7.70 24.84 14.77
N ILE A 169 -7.00 23.73 14.96
CA ILE A 169 -7.53 22.50 15.53
C ILE A 169 -6.94 22.29 16.91
N GLU A 170 -7.80 21.95 17.89
CA GLU A 170 -7.41 21.50 19.21
C GLU A 170 -7.66 19.99 19.35
N VAL A 171 -6.59 19.24 19.61
CA VAL A 171 -6.65 17.80 19.89
C VAL A 171 -6.56 17.59 21.39
N LYS A 172 -7.43 16.74 21.93
CA LYS A 172 -7.48 16.35 23.35
C LYS A 172 -7.50 14.83 23.47
N ASN A 173 -6.34 14.26 23.82
CA ASN A 173 -6.17 12.84 24.06
C ASN A 173 -6.66 11.99 22.89
N ALA A 174 -6.37 12.39 21.65
CA ALA A 174 -6.60 11.51 20.52
C ALA A 174 -5.70 10.27 20.63
N GLN A 175 -6.14 9.17 20.04
CA GLN A 175 -5.30 7.99 19.93
C GLN A 175 -4.35 8.16 18.74
N CYS A 176 -3.06 7.97 18.99
CA CYS A 176 -2.06 7.71 17.96
C CYS A 176 -1.51 6.29 18.12
N GLU A 177 -0.92 5.76 17.06
CA GLU A 177 -0.26 4.46 17.00
C GLU A 177 1.14 4.74 16.44
N ILE A 178 2.14 4.06 16.98
CA ILE A 178 3.54 4.15 16.54
C ILE A 178 3.96 2.72 16.25
N ASP A 179 4.42 2.43 15.04
CA ASP A 179 4.81 1.06 14.70
C ASP A 179 6.12 0.70 15.38
N ALA A 180 7.09 1.62 15.34
CA ALA A 180 8.31 1.53 16.13
C ALA A 180 8.92 2.91 16.41
N GLY A 181 9.54 3.04 17.58
CA GLY A 181 10.30 4.20 18.01
C GLY A 181 11.70 3.76 18.45
N PHE A 182 12.72 4.31 17.81
CA PHE A 182 14.12 4.00 18.10
C PHE A 182 14.83 5.20 18.69
N GLU A 183 15.48 5.00 19.83
CA GLU A 183 16.08 6.07 20.61
C GLU A 183 17.59 5.85 20.71
N SER A 184 18.35 6.90 20.40
CA SER A 184 19.80 6.95 20.54
C SER A 184 20.17 8.04 21.57
N GLU A 185 21.46 8.38 21.71
CA GLU A 185 21.91 9.50 22.54
C GLU A 185 21.30 10.84 22.10
N HIS A 186 21.29 11.13 20.79
CA HIS A 186 20.87 12.42 20.23
C HIS A 186 19.53 12.40 19.50
N TYR A 187 19.07 11.23 19.05
CA TYR A 187 17.92 11.12 18.15
C TYR A 187 16.82 10.24 18.72
N PHE A 188 15.59 10.51 18.27
CA PHE A 188 14.45 9.64 18.46
C PHE A 188 13.66 9.49 17.16
N LEU A 189 13.81 8.35 16.50
CA LEU A 189 13.15 8.05 15.22
C LEU A 189 11.75 7.52 15.50
N LEU A 190 10.75 8.08 14.82
CA LEU A 190 9.36 7.67 14.85
C LEU A 190 8.97 7.07 13.50
N LEU A 191 8.77 5.75 13.45
CA LEU A 191 8.47 5.05 12.21
C LEU A 191 6.97 4.74 12.10
N GLU A 192 6.41 5.13 10.95
CA GLU A 192 5.23 4.51 10.36
C GLU A 192 5.72 3.56 9.27
N SER A 193 5.22 2.34 9.23
CA SER A 193 5.67 1.30 8.32
C SER A 193 4.55 0.83 7.40
N LYS A 194 4.91 0.42 6.17
CA LYS A 194 4.00 -0.17 5.18
C LYS A 194 4.71 -1.31 4.46
N LEU A 195 4.02 -2.42 4.23
CA LEU A 195 4.57 -3.57 3.48
C LEU A 195 4.35 -3.50 1.96
N TYR A 196 4.21 -2.29 1.45
CA TYR A 196 3.98 -2.02 0.03
C TYR A 196 4.34 -0.59 -0.29
N ASP A 197 4.51 -0.32 -1.59
CA ASP A 197 4.75 1.03 -2.08
C ASP A 197 3.45 1.86 -2.07
N VAL A 198 3.53 3.08 -1.55
CA VAL A 198 2.37 3.95 -1.36
C VAL A 198 2.41 5.14 -2.32
N ASP A 199 1.25 5.53 -2.88
CA ASP A 199 1.15 6.76 -3.68
C ASP A 199 0.93 8.01 -2.76
N ASP A 200 0.36 7.81 -1.57
CA ASP A 200 0.11 8.83 -0.54
C ASP A 200 0.02 8.22 0.87
N PHE A 201 0.07 9.04 1.91
CA PHE A 201 -0.27 8.62 3.28
C PHE A 201 -0.94 9.74 4.09
N LEU A 202 -1.64 9.37 5.17
CA LEU A 202 -2.25 10.32 6.09
C LEU A 202 -1.18 10.91 7.02
N VAL A 203 -0.82 12.19 6.85
CA VAL A 203 0.25 12.88 7.59
C VAL A 203 0.12 12.75 9.11
N ARG A 204 -1.11 12.59 9.62
CA ARG A 204 -1.43 12.33 11.03
C ARG A 204 -0.65 11.16 11.63
N GLN A 205 -0.41 10.11 10.84
CA GLN A 205 0.34 8.92 11.26
C GLN A 205 1.73 9.28 11.78
N LEU A 206 2.36 10.30 11.20
CA LEU A 206 3.63 10.85 11.69
C LEU A 206 3.42 12.07 12.62
N TYR A 207 2.51 12.98 12.27
CA TYR A 207 2.38 14.26 12.98
C TYR A 207 1.90 14.09 14.43
N TYR A 208 0.93 13.23 14.70
CA TYR A 208 0.41 13.08 16.08
C TYR A 208 1.45 12.47 17.02
N PRO A 209 2.15 11.38 16.65
CA PRO A 209 3.34 10.91 17.38
C PRO A 209 4.43 11.97 17.53
N TYR A 210 4.74 12.71 16.45
CA TYR A 210 5.75 13.77 16.47
C TYR A 210 5.41 14.87 17.49
N ARG A 211 4.16 15.34 17.53
CA ARG A 211 3.67 16.32 18.52
C ARG A 211 3.77 15.79 19.95
N LEU A 212 3.43 14.52 20.16
CA LEU A 212 3.52 13.88 21.47
C LEU A 212 4.97 13.85 21.96
N TRP A 213 5.89 13.31 21.17
CA TRP A 213 7.25 13.03 21.64
C TRP A 213 8.15 14.25 21.63
N SER A 214 7.99 15.17 20.67
CA SER A 214 8.71 16.45 20.68
C SER A 214 8.41 17.27 21.92
N SER A 215 7.22 17.13 22.52
CA SER A 215 6.88 17.81 23.79
C SER A 215 7.53 17.18 25.03
N LYS A 216 8.02 15.93 24.93
CA LYS A 216 8.58 15.14 26.04
C LYS A 216 10.10 15.01 25.97
N MET A 217 10.71 15.27 24.81
CA MET A 217 12.13 15.06 24.54
C MET A 217 12.79 16.37 24.10
N PRO A 218 13.04 17.32 25.03
CA PRO A 218 13.61 18.63 24.67
C PRO A 218 15.08 18.58 24.23
N ASN A 219 15.79 17.49 24.53
CA ASN A 219 17.23 17.36 24.29
C ASN A 219 17.58 16.41 23.13
N LYS A 220 16.57 15.79 22.49
CA LYS A 220 16.77 14.87 21.36
C LYS A 220 16.00 15.37 20.16
N GLU A 221 16.57 15.17 18.98
CA GLU A 221 15.85 15.45 17.74
C GLU A 221 14.88 14.32 17.43
N VAL A 222 13.59 14.64 17.35
CA VAL A 222 12.55 13.68 16.98
C VAL A 222 12.40 13.65 15.46
N ILE A 223 12.65 12.50 14.84
CA ILE A 223 12.70 12.34 13.38
C ILE A 223 11.52 11.46 12.93
N PRO A 224 10.48 12.02 12.28
CA PRO A 224 9.40 11.24 11.69
C PRO A 224 9.84 10.59 10.38
N ILE A 225 9.58 9.29 10.23
CA ILE A 225 10.02 8.48 9.11
C ILE A 225 8.88 7.59 8.63
N LEU A 226 8.62 7.59 7.31
CA LEU A 226 7.82 6.55 6.67
C LEU A 226 8.77 5.48 6.12
N MET A 227 8.56 4.23 6.52
CA MET A 227 9.24 3.07 5.95
C MET A 227 8.27 2.32 5.03
N THR A 228 8.67 2.04 3.79
CA THR A 228 7.99 1.06 2.95
C THR A 228 8.90 -0.13 2.68
N TYR A 229 8.32 -1.32 2.59
CA TYR A 229 9.03 -2.52 2.15
C TYR A 229 8.28 -3.14 0.96
N SER A 230 8.94 -3.18 -0.20
CA SER A 230 8.37 -3.78 -1.41
C SER A 230 8.76 -5.24 -1.51
N ASN A 231 7.77 -6.14 -1.36
CA ASN A 231 7.99 -7.58 -1.49
C ASN A 231 8.39 -8.01 -2.90
N SER A 232 8.05 -7.19 -3.91
CA SER A 232 8.41 -7.44 -5.30
C SER A 232 9.90 -7.19 -5.55
N SER A 233 10.42 -6.03 -5.16
CA SER A 233 11.82 -5.66 -5.41
C SER A 233 12.77 -6.01 -4.27
N ASN A 234 12.25 -6.44 -3.12
CA ASN A 234 13.00 -6.67 -1.88
C ASN A 234 13.70 -5.40 -1.34
N ILE A 235 13.12 -4.22 -1.61
CA ILE A 235 13.68 -2.92 -1.23
C ILE A 235 12.94 -2.36 -0.02
N PHE A 236 13.71 -1.96 0.98
CA PHE A 236 13.27 -1.05 2.04
C PHE A 236 13.52 0.38 1.60
N SER A 237 12.48 1.23 1.61
CA SER A 237 12.59 2.67 1.36
C SER A 237 12.27 3.42 2.63
N PHE A 238 13.15 4.33 3.04
CA PHE A 238 12.97 5.20 4.20
C PHE A 238 12.84 6.64 3.72
N PHE A 239 11.69 7.24 3.98
CA PHE A 239 11.40 8.64 3.70
C PHE A 239 11.54 9.42 5.00
N ILE A 240 12.63 10.18 5.12
CA ILE A 240 12.95 10.95 6.32
C ILE A 240 12.30 12.32 6.20
N TYR A 241 11.37 12.62 7.10
CA TYR A 241 10.60 13.87 7.08
C TYR A 241 11.04 14.83 8.18
N LYS A 242 10.71 16.11 7.97
CA LYS A 242 10.76 17.15 9.00
C LYS A 242 9.50 17.99 8.96
N PHE A 243 9.04 18.46 10.12
CA PHE A 243 8.06 19.53 10.22
C PHE A 243 8.81 20.85 10.44
N ASP A 244 8.79 21.75 9.45
CA ASP A 244 9.46 23.05 9.58
C ASP A 244 8.82 23.96 10.64
N ASP A 245 7.50 23.80 10.88
CA ASP A 245 6.77 24.43 11.99
C ASP A 245 5.92 23.39 12.71
N ILE A 246 6.28 23.07 13.96
CA ILE A 246 5.56 22.09 14.79
C ILE A 246 4.07 22.45 14.98
N LEU A 247 3.68 23.72 14.85
CA LEU A 247 2.29 24.18 14.96
C LEU A 247 1.53 24.15 13.62
N ASN A 248 2.17 23.76 12.52
CA ASN A 248 1.56 23.66 11.20
C ASN A 248 1.58 22.22 10.69
N TYR A 249 0.38 21.62 10.53
CA TYR A 249 0.23 20.24 10.05
C TYR A 249 0.84 20.04 8.65
N ASN A 250 0.75 21.05 7.79
CA ASN A 250 1.19 20.99 6.39
C ASN A 250 2.65 21.44 6.20
N SER A 251 3.40 21.71 7.27
CA SER A 251 4.83 22.02 7.17
C SER A 251 5.72 20.78 7.05
N ILE A 252 5.12 19.59 6.85
CA ILE A 252 5.87 18.36 6.60
C ILE A 252 6.60 18.50 5.25
N ARG A 253 7.89 18.15 5.24
CA ARG A 253 8.67 18.05 4.01
C ARG A 253 9.61 16.86 4.06
N LEU A 254 9.84 16.25 2.91
CA LEU A 254 10.86 15.22 2.74
C LEU A 254 12.24 15.89 2.85
N VAL A 255 13.11 15.29 3.66
CA VAL A 255 14.51 15.71 3.81
C VAL A 255 15.39 14.82 2.94
N GLU A 256 15.17 13.51 3.01
CA GLU A 256 16.01 12.51 2.35
C GLU A 256 15.19 11.23 2.12
N GLN A 257 15.51 10.51 1.03
CA GLN A 257 15.11 9.12 0.83
C GLN A 257 16.37 8.25 0.88
N LYS A 258 16.32 7.13 1.59
CA LYS A 258 17.34 6.08 1.55
C LYS A 258 16.72 4.73 1.22
N ASN A 259 17.36 3.98 0.33
CA ASN A 259 16.94 2.64 -0.07
C ASN A 259 17.93 1.59 0.41
N TYR A 260 17.44 0.44 0.86
CA TYR A 260 18.27 -0.68 1.29
C TYR A 260 17.73 -1.99 0.73
N VAL A 261 18.62 -2.94 0.48
CA VAL A 261 18.29 -4.31 0.05
C VAL A 261 19.03 -5.30 0.93
N ILE A 262 18.28 -6.24 1.53
CA ILE A 262 18.87 -7.24 2.43
C ILE A 262 19.30 -8.45 1.61
N SER A 263 20.59 -8.79 1.69
CA SER A 263 21.19 -9.97 1.05
C SER A 263 20.73 -10.12 -0.41
N PRO A 264 21.02 -9.12 -1.27
CA PRO A 264 20.48 -9.04 -2.63
C PRO A 264 20.78 -10.29 -3.45
N GLU A 265 19.78 -10.77 -4.20
CA GLU A 265 19.94 -11.86 -5.16
C GLU A 265 19.76 -11.32 -6.58
N ILE A 266 20.71 -11.63 -7.47
CA ILE A 266 20.68 -11.19 -8.86
C ILE A 266 19.84 -12.16 -9.69
N ILE A 267 18.88 -11.62 -10.44
CA ILE A 267 18.09 -12.34 -11.44
C ILE A 267 18.60 -11.94 -12.82
N THR A 268 19.19 -12.88 -13.54
CA THR A 268 19.83 -12.64 -14.84
C THR A 268 18.88 -12.95 -15.98
N HIS A 269 19.22 -12.45 -17.18
CA HIS A 269 18.54 -12.83 -18.41
C HIS A 269 18.60 -14.35 -18.69
N GLU A 270 19.69 -15.04 -18.30
CA GLU A 270 19.83 -16.49 -18.48
C GLU A 270 18.84 -17.24 -17.60
N ASP A 271 18.67 -16.85 -16.33
CA ASP A 271 17.73 -17.50 -15.40
C ASP A 271 16.31 -17.54 -15.98
N VAL A 272 15.84 -16.42 -16.54
CA VAL A 272 14.49 -16.34 -17.13
C VAL A 272 14.42 -17.04 -18.48
N SER A 273 15.50 -16.99 -19.27
CA SER A 273 15.58 -17.69 -20.56
C SER A 273 15.54 -19.21 -20.39
N GLU A 274 16.19 -19.75 -19.36
CA GLU A 274 16.15 -21.17 -19.02
C GLU A 274 14.74 -21.62 -18.67
N ILE A 275 14.05 -20.90 -17.78
CA ILE A 275 12.65 -21.20 -17.44
C ILE A 275 11.80 -21.15 -18.71
N PHE A 276 11.92 -20.09 -19.51
CA PHE A 276 11.12 -19.88 -20.72
C PHE A 276 11.23 -21.04 -21.73
N LYS A 277 12.41 -21.65 -21.88
CA LYS A 277 12.64 -22.82 -22.78
C LYS A 277 11.76 -24.02 -22.41
N PHE A 278 11.42 -24.19 -21.13
CA PHE A 278 10.70 -25.37 -20.62
C PHE A 278 9.24 -25.10 -20.27
N ILE A 279 8.76 -23.86 -20.44
CA ILE A 279 7.35 -23.53 -20.14
C ILE A 279 6.41 -24.28 -21.08
N ALA A 280 5.54 -25.10 -20.48
CA ALA A 280 4.37 -25.65 -21.15
C ALA A 280 3.20 -24.65 -21.09
N ILE A 281 2.64 -24.31 -22.25
CA ILE A 281 1.47 -23.44 -22.33
C ILE A 281 0.26 -24.18 -21.76
N VAL A 282 -0.43 -23.56 -20.82
CA VAL A 282 -1.66 -24.09 -20.22
C VAL A 282 -2.92 -23.51 -20.89
N PRO A 283 -4.05 -24.23 -20.88
CA PRO A 283 -5.33 -23.66 -21.30
C PRO A 283 -5.70 -22.45 -20.45
N GLU A 284 -6.33 -21.46 -21.08
CA GLU A 284 -6.84 -20.29 -20.37
C GLU A 284 -7.96 -20.71 -19.38
N PRO A 285 -7.93 -20.24 -18.12
CA PRO A 285 -8.95 -20.60 -17.14
C PRO A 285 -10.30 -19.96 -17.50
N SER A 286 -11.38 -20.46 -16.88
CA SER A 286 -12.72 -19.87 -17.01
C SER A 286 -12.87 -18.51 -16.30
N LEU A 287 -11.82 -18.05 -15.62
CA LEU A 287 -11.75 -16.76 -14.95
C LEU A 287 -11.59 -15.60 -15.95
N PRO A 288 -12.03 -14.38 -15.61
CA PRO A 288 -11.83 -13.22 -16.46
C PRO A 288 -10.33 -12.99 -16.71
N PHE A 289 -9.94 -12.81 -17.98
CA PHE A 289 -8.57 -12.39 -18.31
C PHE A 289 -8.15 -11.15 -17.48
N PRO A 290 -6.91 -11.07 -16.98
CA PRO A 290 -6.48 -10.03 -16.05
C PRO A 290 -6.73 -8.58 -16.52
N GLN A 291 -6.95 -7.70 -15.54
CA GLN A 291 -7.08 -6.25 -15.75
C GLN A 291 -6.43 -5.47 -14.60
N ALA A 292 -5.21 -5.89 -14.25
CA ALA A 292 -4.44 -5.45 -13.10
C ALA A 292 -3.02 -5.10 -13.57
N ASN A 293 -2.78 -3.83 -13.94
CA ASN A 293 -1.56 -3.48 -14.68
C ASN A 293 -0.26 -3.57 -13.86
N LYS A 294 -0.29 -3.24 -12.56
CA LYS A 294 0.89 -3.24 -11.69
C LYS A 294 1.03 -4.62 -11.03
N PHE A 295 1.95 -5.46 -11.50
CA PHE A 295 2.07 -6.83 -10.99
C PHE A 295 2.51 -6.87 -9.51
N GLU A 296 3.26 -5.86 -9.08
CA GLU A 296 3.71 -5.65 -7.70
C GLU A 296 2.55 -5.70 -6.71
N ARG A 297 1.39 -5.13 -7.09
CA ARG A 297 0.18 -5.14 -6.27
C ARG A 297 -0.46 -6.53 -6.13
N ILE A 298 -0.17 -7.47 -7.04
CA ILE A 298 -0.54 -8.90 -6.85
C ILE A 298 0.37 -9.50 -5.79
N ILE A 299 1.67 -9.20 -5.83
CA ILE A 299 2.65 -9.71 -4.85
C ILE A 299 2.29 -9.21 -3.45
N ASP A 300 1.97 -7.92 -3.30
CA ASP A 300 1.56 -7.36 -2.01
C ASP A 300 0.30 -8.04 -1.45
N LEU A 301 -0.68 -8.33 -2.32
CA LEU A 301 -1.87 -9.09 -1.94
C LEU A 301 -1.52 -10.50 -1.44
N LEU A 302 -0.60 -11.18 -2.13
CA LEU A 302 -0.16 -12.51 -1.74
C LEU A 302 0.60 -12.49 -0.40
N THR A 303 1.44 -11.49 -0.17
CA THR A 303 2.14 -11.32 1.12
C THR A 303 1.16 -11.14 2.28
N LEU A 304 0.08 -10.38 2.09
CA LEU A 304 -0.95 -10.24 3.13
C LEU A 304 -1.67 -11.56 3.42
N LEU A 305 -1.94 -12.36 2.37
CA LEU A 305 -2.58 -13.65 2.51
C LEU A 305 -1.67 -14.74 3.10
N LEU A 306 -0.36 -14.49 3.23
CA LEU A 306 0.56 -15.40 3.93
C LEU A 306 0.36 -15.40 5.44
N ASP A 307 -0.05 -14.26 6.00
CA ASP A 307 -0.30 -14.12 7.44
C ASP A 307 -1.68 -14.69 7.82
N LYS A 308 -2.71 -14.32 7.05
CA LYS A 308 -4.08 -14.79 7.27
C LYS A 308 -4.94 -14.73 6.01
N GLU A 309 -6.01 -15.51 6.02
CA GLU A 309 -7.09 -15.36 5.06
C GLU A 309 -7.80 -14.01 5.23
N LEU A 310 -8.26 -13.43 4.12
CA LEU A 310 -8.82 -12.08 4.11
C LEU A 310 -10.14 -12.01 3.34
N THR A 311 -11.07 -11.25 3.88
CA THR A 311 -12.28 -10.83 3.16
C THR A 311 -11.97 -9.76 2.11
N LYS A 312 -12.88 -9.58 1.13
CA LYS A 312 -12.76 -8.48 0.15
C LYS A 312 -12.68 -7.11 0.85
N GLU A 313 -13.44 -6.93 1.92
CA GLU A 313 -13.47 -5.71 2.72
C GLU A 313 -12.14 -5.46 3.43
N GLU A 314 -11.54 -6.48 4.05
CA GLU A 314 -10.22 -6.33 4.69
C GLU A 314 -9.14 -5.97 3.68
N ILE A 315 -9.13 -6.60 2.49
CA ILE A 315 -8.18 -6.25 1.41
C ILE A 315 -8.35 -4.79 1.00
N THR A 316 -9.60 -4.33 0.84
CA THR A 316 -9.90 -2.94 0.44
C THR A 316 -9.54 -1.92 1.53
N ALA A 317 -9.63 -2.30 2.81
CA ALA A 317 -9.36 -1.43 3.94
C ALA A 317 -7.88 -1.38 4.37
N ASN A 318 -7.08 -2.39 4.00
CA ASN A 318 -5.68 -2.49 4.40
C ASN A 318 -4.70 -2.02 3.32
N TYR A 319 -5.16 -1.81 2.10
CA TYR A 319 -4.33 -1.39 0.98
C TYR A 319 -4.88 -0.12 0.33
N GLN A 320 -4.04 0.57 -0.44
CA GLN A 320 -4.42 1.66 -1.33
C GLN A 320 -5.19 1.16 -2.57
N PHE A 321 -6.16 0.27 -2.35
CA PHE A 321 -7.10 -0.20 -3.36
C PHE A 321 -8.44 0.53 -3.19
N ASP A 322 -9.03 0.93 -4.31
CA ASP A 322 -10.48 1.11 -4.36
C ASP A 322 -11.18 -0.26 -4.54
N GLU A 323 -12.49 -0.31 -4.28
CA GLU A 323 -13.25 -1.57 -4.35
C GLU A 323 -13.17 -2.26 -5.74
N ARG A 324 -13.03 -1.48 -6.83
CA ARG A 324 -12.87 -2.06 -8.18
C ARG A 324 -11.48 -2.65 -8.35
N GLN A 325 -10.46 -1.97 -7.87
CA GLN A 325 -9.09 -2.47 -7.88
C GLN A 325 -8.99 -3.78 -7.10
N THR A 326 -9.60 -3.87 -5.91
CA THR A 326 -9.64 -5.12 -5.14
C THR A 326 -10.16 -6.29 -5.99
N SER A 327 -11.26 -6.11 -6.71
CA SER A 327 -11.79 -7.16 -7.60
C SER A 327 -10.83 -7.49 -8.74
N TYR A 328 -10.19 -6.51 -9.37
CA TYR A 328 -9.25 -6.77 -10.46
C TYR A 328 -7.99 -7.51 -10.03
N TYR A 329 -7.40 -7.14 -8.88
CA TYR A 329 -6.18 -7.76 -8.38
C TYR A 329 -6.46 -9.16 -7.81
N THR A 330 -7.59 -9.34 -7.13
CA THR A 330 -7.98 -10.68 -6.65
C THR A 330 -8.31 -11.63 -7.80
N ASP A 331 -9.07 -11.20 -8.82
CA ASP A 331 -9.33 -12.07 -9.98
C ASP A 331 -8.05 -12.36 -10.79
N ALA A 332 -7.10 -11.43 -10.86
CA ALA A 332 -5.82 -11.65 -11.54
C ALA A 332 -4.91 -12.65 -10.83
N ALA A 333 -4.81 -12.58 -9.50
CA ALA A 333 -4.06 -13.56 -8.71
C ALA A 333 -4.67 -14.97 -8.84
N ARG A 334 -6.01 -15.06 -8.84
CA ARG A 334 -6.73 -16.31 -9.09
C ARG A 334 -6.55 -16.83 -10.51
N TYR A 335 -6.52 -15.95 -11.52
CA TYR A 335 -6.25 -16.31 -12.91
C TYR A 335 -4.89 -17.02 -13.05
N LEU A 336 -3.88 -16.56 -12.30
CA LEU A 336 -2.57 -17.19 -12.23
C LEU A 336 -2.51 -18.42 -11.32
N GLY A 337 -3.63 -18.83 -10.71
CA GLY A 337 -3.73 -19.92 -9.75
C GLY A 337 -2.85 -19.73 -8.50
N LEU A 338 -2.63 -18.47 -8.10
CA LEU A 338 -1.82 -18.13 -6.91
C LEU A 338 -2.65 -18.13 -5.62
N MET A 339 -3.96 -17.99 -5.75
CA MET A 339 -4.89 -17.98 -4.63
C MET A 339 -6.27 -18.43 -5.07
N ASP A 340 -7.14 -18.69 -4.11
CA ASP A 340 -8.53 -19.05 -4.31
C ASP A 340 -9.48 -18.29 -3.38
N LYS A 341 -10.78 -18.54 -3.54
CA LYS A 341 -11.81 -17.94 -2.69
C LYS A 341 -12.90 -18.95 -2.33
N TYR A 342 -13.45 -18.82 -1.14
CA TYR A 342 -14.63 -19.53 -0.70
C TYR A 342 -15.64 -18.56 -0.06
N VAL A 343 -16.85 -19.06 0.19
CA VAL A 343 -17.83 -18.33 1.00
C VAL A 343 -17.75 -18.90 2.40
N ASP A 344 -17.36 -18.07 3.36
CA ASP A 344 -17.24 -18.50 4.75
C ASP A 344 -18.63 -18.94 5.27
N PRO A 345 -18.77 -20.15 5.82
CA PRO A 345 -20.06 -20.68 6.24
C PRO A 345 -20.67 -19.93 7.43
N ASN A 346 -19.84 -19.30 8.27
CA ASN A 346 -20.24 -18.58 9.47
C ASN A 346 -20.63 -17.13 9.14
N THR A 347 -19.80 -16.43 8.37
CA THR A 347 -20.00 -15.00 8.06
C THR A 347 -20.78 -14.78 6.77
N ARG A 348 -20.80 -15.78 5.87
CA ARG A 348 -21.30 -15.69 4.48
C ARG A 348 -20.57 -14.68 3.61
N GLU A 349 -19.39 -14.24 4.04
CA GLU A 349 -18.55 -13.32 3.28
C GLU A 349 -17.61 -14.09 2.32
N ILE A 350 -17.18 -13.43 1.26
CA ILE A 350 -16.19 -13.99 0.34
C ILE A 350 -14.81 -13.81 0.97
N THR A 351 -14.15 -14.94 1.22
CA THR A 351 -12.82 -15.00 1.84
C THR A 351 -11.82 -15.55 0.83
N PHE A 352 -10.64 -14.93 0.77
CA PHE A 352 -9.53 -15.32 -0.09
C PHE A 352 -8.44 -16.01 0.72
N HIS A 353 -7.81 -17.01 0.13
CA HIS A 353 -6.72 -17.77 0.74
C HIS A 353 -5.70 -18.22 -0.30
N LEU A 354 -4.46 -18.46 0.13
CA LEU A 354 -3.43 -19.08 -0.69
C LEU A 354 -3.62 -20.60 -0.76
N SER A 355 -3.03 -21.24 -1.77
CA SER A 355 -2.82 -22.68 -1.74
C SER A 355 -1.58 -23.03 -0.89
N ASP A 356 -1.48 -24.27 -0.41
CA ASP A 356 -0.33 -24.72 0.38
C ASP A 356 0.99 -24.60 -0.41
N GLU A 357 0.96 -24.95 -1.70
CA GLU A 357 2.12 -24.83 -2.60
C GLU A 357 2.61 -23.38 -2.69
N VAL A 358 1.69 -22.44 -2.93
CA VAL A 358 2.03 -21.02 -3.07
C VAL A 358 2.52 -20.45 -1.75
N SER A 359 1.90 -20.86 -0.64
CA SER A 359 2.28 -20.44 0.71
C SER A 359 3.71 -20.85 1.06
N LEU A 360 4.10 -22.08 0.71
CA LEU A 360 5.47 -22.56 0.90
C LEU A 360 6.46 -21.85 -0.02
N LEU A 361 6.03 -21.52 -1.24
CA LEU A 361 6.89 -20.88 -2.21
C LEU A 361 7.17 -19.41 -1.87
N LEU A 362 6.17 -18.65 -1.42
CA LEU A 362 6.33 -17.25 -1.04
C LEU A 362 7.21 -17.05 0.22
N LYS A 363 7.54 -18.13 0.93
CA LYS A 363 8.52 -18.15 2.03
C LYS A 363 9.95 -18.46 1.57
N LYS A 364 10.18 -18.66 0.27
CA LYS A 364 11.53 -18.89 -0.27
C LYS A 364 12.27 -17.57 -0.47
N ARG A 365 13.57 -17.69 -0.78
CA ARG A 365 14.42 -16.55 -1.17
C ARG A 365 13.86 -15.79 -2.37
N HIS A 366 14.17 -14.51 -2.45
CA HIS A 366 13.61 -13.56 -3.42
C HIS A 366 13.71 -14.04 -4.87
N LYS A 367 14.89 -14.45 -5.31
CA LYS A 367 15.11 -14.96 -6.68
C LYS A 367 14.17 -16.12 -7.02
N ILE A 368 14.04 -17.09 -6.12
CA ILE A 368 13.20 -18.27 -6.35
C ILE A 368 11.71 -17.86 -6.47
N LYS A 369 11.26 -16.93 -5.62
CA LYS A 369 9.88 -16.41 -5.66
C LYS A 369 9.59 -15.72 -6.98
N VAL A 370 10.46 -14.79 -7.39
CA VAL A 370 10.28 -14.02 -8.62
C VAL A 370 10.27 -14.94 -9.84
N LEU A 371 11.22 -15.87 -9.93
CA LEU A 371 11.30 -16.83 -11.04
C LEU A 371 10.03 -17.70 -11.16
N TYR A 372 9.46 -18.15 -10.04
CA TYR A 372 8.18 -18.87 -10.07
C TYR A 372 7.03 -17.99 -10.54
N LEU A 373 6.94 -16.75 -10.07
CA LEU A 373 5.88 -15.82 -10.50
C LEU A 373 5.98 -15.52 -12.01
N ILE A 374 7.21 -15.33 -12.52
CA ILE A 374 7.49 -15.21 -13.95
C ILE A 374 6.98 -16.44 -14.69
N GLU A 375 7.31 -17.65 -14.21
CA GLU A 375 6.83 -18.89 -14.80
C GLU A 375 5.30 -18.97 -14.84
N ARG A 376 4.62 -18.63 -13.72
CA ARG A 376 3.15 -18.63 -13.65
C ARG A 376 2.53 -17.69 -14.67
N ILE A 377 3.09 -16.50 -14.87
CA ILE A 377 2.64 -15.56 -15.91
C ILE A 377 2.83 -16.16 -17.30
N LEU A 378 4.04 -16.64 -17.58
CA LEU A 378 4.46 -17.05 -18.93
C LEU A 378 3.88 -18.38 -19.38
N ARG A 379 3.29 -19.19 -18.49
CA ARG A 379 2.48 -20.38 -18.85
C ARG A 379 1.21 -20.02 -19.64
N HIS A 380 0.74 -18.77 -19.59
CA HIS A 380 -0.44 -18.33 -20.34
C HIS A 380 -0.07 -17.82 -21.73
N GLN A 381 -0.79 -18.28 -22.76
CA GLN A 381 -0.38 -18.17 -24.16
C GLN A 381 -0.13 -16.72 -24.62
N VAL A 382 -0.97 -15.78 -24.17
CA VAL A 382 -0.84 -14.35 -24.51
C VAL A 382 0.47 -13.78 -23.99
N PHE A 383 0.78 -14.05 -22.72
CA PHE A 383 1.98 -13.56 -22.07
C PHE A 383 3.22 -14.25 -22.63
N TYR A 384 3.17 -15.56 -22.86
CA TYR A 384 4.21 -16.33 -23.54
C TYR A 384 4.59 -15.70 -24.88
N LYS A 385 3.62 -15.50 -25.78
CA LYS A 385 3.86 -14.93 -27.11
C LYS A 385 4.39 -13.50 -27.05
N THR A 386 3.89 -12.71 -26.10
CA THR A 386 4.33 -11.32 -25.91
C THR A 386 5.77 -11.27 -25.39
N PHE A 387 6.13 -12.12 -24.44
CA PHE A 387 7.50 -12.22 -23.93
C PHE A 387 8.46 -12.75 -25.00
N ASN A 388 8.05 -13.76 -25.78
CA ASN A 388 8.83 -14.24 -26.92
C ASN A 388 9.12 -13.12 -27.93
N PHE A 389 8.13 -12.27 -28.22
CA PHE A 389 8.33 -11.09 -29.05
C PHE A 389 9.38 -10.16 -28.41
N THR A 390 9.26 -9.87 -27.12
CA THR A 390 10.22 -9.02 -26.39
C THR A 390 11.64 -9.58 -26.48
N LEU A 391 11.84 -10.88 -26.25
CA LEU A 391 13.15 -11.52 -26.34
C LEU A 391 13.77 -11.42 -27.74
N LEU A 392 12.97 -11.62 -28.80
CA LEU A 392 13.45 -11.58 -30.18
C LEU A 392 13.76 -10.16 -30.68
N ASN A 393 13.09 -9.14 -30.13
CA ASN A 393 13.17 -7.77 -30.65
C ASN A 393 13.92 -6.81 -29.73
N GLY A 394 14.18 -7.18 -28.47
CA GLY A 394 14.86 -6.34 -27.48
C GLY A 394 14.01 -5.21 -26.90
N TYR A 395 12.69 -5.18 -27.18
CA TYR A 395 11.78 -4.19 -26.62
C TYR A 395 10.38 -4.77 -26.40
N ILE A 396 9.65 -4.21 -25.43
CA ILE A 396 8.27 -4.61 -25.14
C ILE A 396 7.35 -4.08 -26.24
N PRO A 397 6.53 -4.92 -26.90
CA PRO A 397 5.67 -4.49 -27.99
C PRO A 397 4.66 -3.43 -27.54
N ASP A 398 4.25 -2.57 -28.50
CA ASP A 398 3.19 -1.59 -28.25
C ASP A 398 1.82 -2.27 -28.06
N ILE A 399 0.85 -1.48 -27.60
CA ILE A 399 -0.53 -1.95 -27.35
C ILE A 399 -1.18 -2.53 -28.61
N THR A 400 -0.88 -2.01 -29.80
CA THR A 400 -1.46 -2.47 -31.06
C THR A 400 -0.97 -3.87 -31.40
N VAL A 401 0.34 -4.12 -31.25
CA VAL A 401 0.95 -5.44 -31.46
C VAL A 401 0.43 -6.43 -30.42
N ILE A 402 0.35 -6.04 -29.15
CA ILE A 402 -0.22 -6.88 -28.08
C ILE A 402 -1.66 -7.24 -28.39
N CYS A 403 -2.48 -6.31 -28.88
CA CYS A 403 -3.86 -6.60 -29.28
C CYS A 403 -3.93 -7.67 -30.37
N LYS A 404 -3.04 -7.63 -31.36
CA LYS A 404 -2.96 -8.65 -32.43
C LYS A 404 -2.56 -10.02 -31.86
N ILE A 405 -1.59 -10.05 -30.94
CA ILE A 405 -1.19 -11.27 -30.23
C ILE A 405 -2.40 -11.86 -29.47
N MET A 406 -3.11 -11.03 -28.70
CA MET A 406 -4.31 -11.44 -27.97
C MET A 406 -5.43 -11.96 -28.87
N GLN A 407 -5.66 -11.33 -30.03
CA GLN A 407 -6.65 -11.78 -31.02
C GLN A 407 -6.27 -13.11 -31.68
N SER A 408 -4.96 -13.39 -31.79
CA SER A 408 -4.45 -14.68 -32.29
C SER A 408 -4.58 -15.82 -31.27
N CYS A 409 -4.91 -15.50 -30.03
CA CYS A 409 -5.17 -16.44 -28.95
C CYS A 409 -6.67 -16.68 -28.84
N SER A 410 -7.09 -17.90 -28.51
CA SER A 410 -8.50 -18.27 -28.37
C SER A 410 -9.10 -17.73 -27.06
N LEU A 411 -9.06 -16.41 -26.86
CA LEU A 411 -9.60 -15.74 -25.67
C LEU A 411 -11.10 -15.53 -25.82
N ASN A 412 -11.87 -15.85 -24.79
CA ASN A 412 -13.31 -15.60 -24.74
C ASN A 412 -13.64 -14.14 -24.34
N ILE A 413 -13.07 -13.16 -25.06
CA ILE A 413 -13.30 -11.72 -24.82
C ILE A 413 -13.44 -10.94 -26.12
N ASN A 414 -14.27 -9.90 -26.10
CA ASN A 414 -14.47 -9.03 -27.26
C ASN A 414 -13.31 -8.05 -27.51
N SER A 415 -13.27 -7.45 -28.70
CA SER A 415 -12.21 -6.54 -29.13
C SER A 415 -12.01 -5.31 -28.23
N THR A 416 -13.09 -4.73 -27.69
CA THR A 416 -13.01 -3.59 -26.77
C THR A 416 -12.39 -3.99 -25.43
N THR A 417 -12.66 -5.22 -24.96
CA THR A 417 -12.05 -5.79 -23.76
C THR A 417 -10.57 -6.13 -24.00
N ILE A 418 -10.21 -6.61 -25.19
CA ILE A 418 -8.81 -6.85 -25.58
C ILE A 418 -7.99 -5.57 -25.45
N LYS A 419 -8.42 -4.46 -26.08
CA LYS A 419 -7.70 -3.17 -26.03
C LYS A 419 -7.48 -2.65 -24.61
N ARG A 420 -8.43 -2.95 -23.71
CA ARG A 420 -8.36 -2.51 -22.32
C ARG A 420 -7.47 -3.42 -21.47
N ARG A 421 -7.38 -4.71 -21.79
CA ARG A 421 -6.59 -5.71 -21.04
C ARG A 421 -5.17 -5.88 -21.59
N SER A 422 -4.89 -5.41 -22.80
CA SER A 422 -3.52 -5.36 -23.36
C SER A 422 -2.57 -4.51 -22.52
N SER A 423 -3.05 -3.50 -21.79
CA SER A 423 -2.23 -2.75 -20.83
C SER A 423 -1.73 -3.62 -19.68
N THR A 424 -2.51 -4.63 -19.28
CA THR A 424 -2.11 -5.58 -18.24
C THR A 424 -1.02 -6.51 -18.76
N VAL A 425 -1.17 -7.00 -20.00
CA VAL A 425 -0.12 -7.79 -20.66
C VAL A 425 1.17 -6.99 -20.73
N ARG A 426 1.11 -5.74 -21.21
CA ARG A 426 2.29 -4.87 -21.28
C ARG A 426 2.89 -4.61 -19.89
N GLY A 427 2.06 -4.37 -18.89
CA GLY A 427 2.49 -4.10 -17.52
C GLY A 427 3.22 -5.29 -16.90
N TRP A 428 2.68 -6.50 -17.06
CA TRP A 428 3.31 -7.71 -16.51
C TRP A 428 4.61 -8.05 -17.23
N ILE A 429 4.67 -7.92 -18.57
CA ILE A 429 5.94 -8.08 -19.29
C ILE A 429 6.95 -7.01 -18.85
N GLY A 430 6.51 -5.76 -18.63
CA GLY A 430 7.35 -4.70 -18.07
C GLY A 430 7.91 -5.06 -16.69
N TRP A 431 7.06 -5.60 -15.81
CA TRP A 431 7.49 -6.09 -14.51
C TRP A 431 8.55 -7.19 -14.63
N ILE A 432 8.36 -8.19 -15.51
CA ILE A 432 9.37 -9.24 -15.73
C ILE A 432 10.72 -8.64 -16.11
N ILE A 433 10.74 -7.68 -17.06
CA ILE A 433 11.98 -7.03 -17.50
C ILE A 433 12.62 -6.20 -16.37
N ASN A 434 11.82 -5.48 -15.58
CA ASN A 434 12.33 -4.69 -14.46
C ASN A 434 12.93 -5.54 -13.33
N MET A 435 12.63 -6.84 -13.27
CA MET A 435 13.26 -7.76 -12.31
C MET A 435 14.61 -8.27 -12.78
N LEU A 436 14.96 -8.08 -14.06
CA LEU A 436 16.23 -8.52 -14.62
C LEU A 436 17.31 -7.49 -14.30
N SER A 437 18.49 -8.00 -13.96
CA SER A 437 19.72 -7.21 -13.92
C SER A 437 20.12 -6.75 -15.32
N ASP A 438 20.63 -5.51 -15.41
CA ASP A 438 21.25 -4.97 -16.63
C ASP A 438 22.65 -5.56 -16.90
N GLU A 439 23.26 -6.20 -15.88
CA GLU A 439 24.43 -7.10 -16.02
C GLU A 439 24.00 -8.51 -16.41
#